data_AF-A0A378MRY8-F1
#
_entry.id   AF-A0A378MRY8-F1
#
_cell.length_a   1.000
_cell.length_b   1.000
_cell.length_c   1.000
_cell.angle_alpha   90.00
_cell.angle_beta   90.00
_cell.angle_gamma   90.00
#
_symmetry.space_group_name_H-M   'P 1'
#
loop_
_entity.id
_entity.type
_entity.pdbx_description
1 polymer ?
#
loop_
_entity_poly.entity_id
_entity_poly.type
_entity_poly.pdbx_seq_one_letter_code
_entity_poly.pdbx_strand_id
1 'polypeptide(L)' 'MTEEDKKYLQTKIENEGFEYAFVSYSDFEEVQDEKFHGLRKAYLKARSELAEYIDIED' A
#
# COMPACT_ATOMS: atom_id res chain seq x y z
N MET A 1 -12.26 -8.81 -2.02
CA MET A 1 -11.78 -7.85 -3.04
C MET A 1 -12.58 -8.04 -4.29
N THR A 2 -13.31 -7.00 -4.67
CA THR A 2 -14.13 -6.93 -5.87
C THR A 2 -13.31 -6.50 -7.09
N GLU A 3 -13.88 -6.58 -8.29
CA GLU A 3 -13.24 -6.01 -9.48
C GLU A 3 -13.20 -4.47 -9.46
N GLU A 4 -14.14 -3.84 -8.75
CA GLU A 4 -14.15 -2.39 -8.55
C GLU A 4 -13.01 -1.96 -7.63
N ASP A 5 -12.77 -2.70 -6.53
CA ASP A 5 -11.64 -2.47 -5.62
C ASP A 5 -10.32 -2.56 -6.39
N LYS A 6 -10.16 -3.58 -7.24
CA LYS A 6 -8.94 -3.77 -8.05
C LYS A 6 -8.72 -2.60 -9.00
N LYS A 7 -9.77 -2.18 -9.72
CA LYS A 7 -9.68 -1.04 -10.64
C LYS A 7 -9.33 0.25 -9.90
N TYR A 8 -9.95 0.48 -8.74
CA TYR A 8 -9.65 1.62 -7.89
C TYR A 8 -8.18 1.64 -7.47
N LEU A 9 -7.67 0.52 -6.95
CA LEU A 9 -6.26 0.38 -6.57
C LEU A 9 -5.31 0.57 -7.77
N GLN A 10 -5.63 -0.03 -8.92
CA GLN A 10 -4.87 0.12 -10.16
C GLN A 10 -4.80 1.58 -10.59
N THR A 11 -5.92 2.29 -10.61
CA THR A 11 -5.95 3.72 -10.96
C THR A 11 -5.14 4.57 -9.99
N LYS A 12 -5.13 4.27 -8.69
CA LYS A 12 -4.28 4.97 -7.72
C LYS A 12 -2.79 4.73 -8.00
N ILE A 13 -2.42 3.48 -8.23
CA ILE A 13 -1.04 3.08 -8.55
C ILE A 13 -0.58 3.72 -9.87
N GLU A 14 -1.42 3.75 -10.90
CA GLU A 14 -1.10 4.35 -12.21
C GLU A 14 -0.87 5.87 -12.13
N ASN A 15 -1.63 6.57 -11.28
CA ASN A 15 -1.55 8.03 -11.15
C ASN A 15 -0.39 8.48 -10.24
N GLU A 16 -0.07 7.70 -9.21
CA GLU A 16 0.78 8.18 -8.10
C GLU A 16 2.05 7.33 -7.91
N GLY A 17 2.10 6.14 -8.52
CA GLY A 17 3.14 5.15 -8.29
C GLY A 17 2.80 4.18 -7.16
N PHE A 18 3.32 2.96 -7.25
CA PHE A 18 2.98 1.88 -6.33
C PHE A 18 3.32 2.20 -4.87
N GLU A 19 4.54 2.68 -4.62
CA GLU A 19 4.99 3.00 -3.28
C GLU A 19 4.15 4.11 -2.65
N TYR A 20 4.05 5.25 -3.32
CA TYR A 20 3.32 6.41 -2.82
C TYR A 20 1.84 6.07 -2.57
N ALA A 21 1.22 5.29 -3.46
CA ALA A 21 -0.17 4.86 -3.30
C ALA A 21 -0.41 4.11 -1.97
N PHE A 22 0.54 3.29 -1.51
CA PHE A 22 0.34 2.52 -0.26
C PHE A 22 0.85 3.22 1.00
N VAL A 23 1.85 4.08 0.84
CA VAL A 23 2.53 4.78 1.94
C VAL A 23 1.83 6.09 2.30
N SER A 24 1.48 6.90 1.31
CA SER A 24 1.04 8.29 1.52
C SER A 24 -0.47 8.46 1.48
N TYR A 25 -1.22 7.46 1.03
CA TYR A 25 -2.68 7.52 0.94
C TYR A 25 -3.41 6.88 2.13
N SER A 26 -4.72 7.15 2.19
CA SER A 26 -5.72 6.56 3.09
C SER A 26 -5.48 5.07 3.39
N ASP A 27 -5.97 4.59 4.53
CA ASP A 27 -5.90 3.17 4.91
C ASP A 27 -6.71 2.21 4.03
N PHE A 28 -7.28 2.70 2.92
CA PHE A 28 -8.09 1.95 1.97
C PHE A 28 -9.29 1.27 2.66
N GLU A 29 -9.92 1.96 3.62
CA GLU A 29 -11.04 1.44 4.39
C GLU A 29 -12.22 1.04 3.50
N GLU A 30 -12.40 1.67 2.34
CA GLU A 30 -13.39 1.30 1.34
C GLU A 30 -13.18 -0.12 0.75
N VAL A 31 -11.95 -0.62 0.76
CA VAL A 31 -11.61 -1.97 0.29
C VAL A 31 -11.77 -2.94 1.47
N GLN A 32 -12.93 -3.60 1.56
CA GLN A 32 -13.22 -4.56 2.63
C GLN A 32 -12.62 -5.96 2.33
N ASP A 33 -11.29 -6.04 2.15
CA ASP A 33 -10.56 -7.28 1.89
C ASP A 33 -9.41 -7.50 2.88
N GLU A 34 -9.58 -8.44 3.80
CA GLU A 34 -8.61 -8.71 4.87
C GLU A 34 -7.24 -9.15 4.33
N LYS A 35 -7.21 -9.91 3.23
CA LYS A 35 -5.98 -10.39 2.63
C LYS A 35 -5.16 -9.24 2.04
N PHE A 36 -5.81 -8.33 1.33
CA PHE A 36 -5.19 -7.10 0.82
C PHE A 36 -4.61 -6.26 1.97
N HIS A 37 -5.40 -6.01 3.02
CA HIS A 37 -4.93 -5.26 4.19
C HIS A 37 -3.75 -5.92 4.88
N GLY A 38 -3.75 -7.25 5.00
CA GLY A 38 -2.63 -8.02 5.53
C GLY A 38 -1.36 -7.87 4.68
N LEU A 39 -1.49 -7.97 3.36
CA LEU A 39 -0.38 -7.81 2.43
C LEU A 39 0.17 -6.38 2.41
N ARG A 40 -0.71 -5.36 2.42
CA ARG A 40 -0.31 -3.94 2.50
C ARG A 40 0.48 -3.67 3.79
N LYS A 41 -0.01 -4.13 4.94
CA LYS A 41 0.69 -3.96 6.22
C LYS A 41 2.06 -4.65 6.22
N ALA A 42 2.16 -5.86 5.66
CA ALA A 42 3.43 -6.56 5.52
C ALA A 42 4.42 -5.80 4.62
N TYR A 43 3.94 -5.23 3.51
CA TYR A 43 4.73 -4.38 2.63
C TYR A 43 5.26 -3.14 3.37
N LEU A 44 4.39 -2.39 4.05
CA LEU A 44 4.77 -1.19 4.80
C LEU A 44 5.81 -1.49 5.88
N LYS A 45 5.64 -2.59 6.60
CA LYS A 45 6.60 -3.06 7.61
C LYS A 45 7.96 -3.37 6.98
N ALA A 46 7.99 -4.17 5.91
CA ALA A 46 9.23 -4.53 5.25
C ALA A 46 9.96 -3.30 4.65
N ARG A 47 9.21 -2.32 4.14
CA ARG A 47 9.75 -1.05 3.64
C ARG A 47 10.42 -0.26 4.76
N SER A 48 9.74 -0.08 5.89
CA SER A 48 10.27 0.62 7.05
C SER A 48 11.49 -0.09 7.64
N GLU A 49 11.46 -1.41 7.78
CA GLU A 49 12.60 -2.22 8.24
C GLU A 49 13.82 -2.10 7.30
N LEU A 50 13.59 -2.03 5.98
CA LEU A 50 14.66 -1.81 5.02
C LEU A 50 15.26 -0.41 5.14
N ALA A 51 14.42 0.63 5.28
CA ALA A 51 14.85 2.01 5.44
C ALA A 51 15.70 2.18 6.72
N GLU A 52 15.24 1.60 7.84
CA GLU A 52 16.00 1.56 9.10
C GLU A 52 17.34 0.85 8.94
N TYR A 53 17.35 -0.31 8.25
CA TYR A 53 18.58 -1.10 8.08
C TYR A 53 19.68 -0.37 7.28
N ILE A 54 19.31 0.57 6.41
CA ILE A 54 20.25 1.34 5.58
C ILE A 54 20.40 2.80 6.03
N ASP A 55 19.94 3.13 7.24
CA ASP A 55 20.04 4.45 7.86
C ASP A 55 19.40 5.58 7.02
N ILE A 56 18.20 5.34 6.48
CA ILE A 56 17.40 6.34 5.75
C ILE A 56 16.15 6.69 6.57
N GLU A 57 15.85 7.99 6.71
CA GLU A 57 14.57 8.46 7.26
C GLU A 57 13.45 8.24 6.23
N ASP A 58 12.35 7.64 6.68
CA ASP A 58 11.15 7.27 5.91
C ASP A 58 9.92 8.11 6.31
#